data_AF-A0A529I052-F1
#
_entry.id   AF-A0A529I052-F1
#
_cell.length_a   1.000
_cell.length_b   1.000
_cell.length_c   1.000
_cell.angle_alpha   90.00
_cell.angle_beta   90.00
_cell.angle_gamma   90.00
#
_symmetry.space_group_name_H-M   'P 1'
#
loop_
_entity.id
_entity.type
_entity.pdbx_description
1 polymer ?
#
loop_
_entity_poly.entity_id
_entity_poly.type
_entity_poly.pdbx_seq_one_letter_code
_entity_poly.pdbx_strand_id
1 'polypeptide(L)' 'MNDIRSAPAIVVMGVAGCGKTVMGEALAEALGAVFIEGDRLH' A
#
# COMPACT_ATOMS: atom_id res chain seq x y z
N MET A 1 -23.24 5.47 16.17
CA MET A 1 -21.96 6.18 16.03
C MET A 1 -20.84 5.15 15.92
N ASN A 2 -20.64 4.58 14.74
CA ASN A 2 -19.37 3.97 14.32
C ASN A 2 -19.50 3.55 12.84
N ASP A 3 -19.27 4.51 11.94
CA ASP A 3 -19.05 4.19 10.53
C ASP A 3 -17.57 3.86 10.36
N ILE A 4 -17.17 2.62 10.67
CA ILE A 4 -15.87 2.11 10.21
C ILE A 4 -15.99 2.00 8.69
N ARG A 5 -15.47 3.00 7.98
CA ARG A 5 -15.39 2.96 6.52
C ARG A 5 -14.36 1.90 6.14
N SER A 6 -14.84 0.75 5.69
CA SER A 6 -14.00 -0.29 5.11
C SER A 6 -13.69 0.11 3.67
N ALA A 7 -12.48 0.62 3.43
CA ALA A 7 -11.96 0.83 2.09
C ALA A 7 -11.13 -0.40 1.67
N PRO A 8 -11.27 -0.91 0.43
CA PRO A 8 -10.41 -1.97 -0.07
C PRO A 8 -8.93 -1.52 -0.02
N ALA A 9 -8.07 -2.35 0.56
CA ALA A 9 -6.64 -2.08 0.67
C ALA A 9 -5.83 -3.32 0.25
N ILE A 10 -4.68 -3.07 -0.39
CA ILE A 10 -3.69 -4.09 -0.71
C ILE A 10 -2.42 -3.75 0.07
N VAL A 11 -1.87 -4.74 0.77
CA VAL A 11 -0.62 -4.59 1.53
C VAL A 11 0.48 -5.39 0.84
N VAL A 12 1.50 -4.71 0.36
CA VAL A 12 2.68 -5.34 -0.27
C VAL A 12 3.74 -5.56 0.81
N MET A 13 3.93 -6.82 1.21
CA MET A 13 4.90 -7.23 2.24
C MET A 13 6.09 -7.99 1.64
N GLY A 14 7.20 -8.06 2.39
CA GLY A 14 8.45 -8.69 1.94
C GLY A 14 9.67 -8.18 2.71
N VAL A 15 10.81 -8.86 2.56
CA VAL A 15 12.07 -8.49 3.24
C VAL A 15 12.66 -7.16 2.73
N ALA A 16 13.59 -6.57 3.47
CA ALA A 16 14.28 -5.35 3.03
C ALA A 16 15.01 -5.60 1.70
N GLY A 17 14.93 -4.64 0.77
CA GLY A 17 15.58 -4.73 -0.55
C GLY A 17 14.89 -5.63 -1.58
N CYS A 18 13.75 -6.27 -1.29
CA CYS A 18 13.06 -7.14 -2.26
C CYS A 18 12.20 -6.40 -3.31
N GLY A 19 12.26 -5.06 -3.37
CA GLY A 19 11.53 -4.27 -4.36
C GLY A 19 10.07 -3.95 -4.04
N LYS A 20 9.66 -3.95 -2.76
CA LYS A 20 8.28 -3.64 -2.34
C LYS A 20 7.78 -2.28 -2.85
N THR A 21 8.59 -1.23 -2.72
CA THR A 21 8.22 0.13 -3.14
C THR A 21 7.96 0.19 -4.65
N VAL A 22 8.88 -0.36 -5.45
CA VAL A 22 8.73 -0.44 -6.92
C VAL A 22 7.46 -1.18 -7.32
N MET A 23 7.19 -2.33 -6.69
CA MET A 23 5.99 -3.11 -6.96
C MET A 23 4.72 -2.38 -6.49
N GLY A 24 4.76 -1.72 -5.34
CA GLY A 24 3.62 -0.98 -4.78
C GLY A 24 3.22 0.23 -5.61
N GLU A 25 4.20 0.98 -6.12
CA GLU A 25 3.98 2.11 -7.03
C GLU A 25 3.36 1.63 -8.35
N ALA A 26 3.94 0.60 -8.98
CA ALA A 26 3.41 0.04 -10.23
C ALA A 26 2.00 -0.55 -10.07
N LEU A 27 1.74 -1.21 -8.93
CA LEU A 27 0.42 -1.76 -8.62
C LEU A 27 -0.61 -0.65 -8.40
N ALA A 28 -0.23 0.44 -7.73
CA ALA A 28 -1.10 1.58 -7.52
C ALA A 28 -1.46 2.27 -8.86
N GLU A 29 -0.48 2.46 -9.75
CA GLU A 29 -0.71 2.99 -11.10
C GLU A 29 -1.66 2.09 -11.90
N ALA A 30 -1.41 0.78 -11.92
CA ALA A 30 -2.23 -0.18 -12.66
C ALA A 30 -3.69 -0.27 -12.16
N LEU A 31 -3.92 -0.02 -10.87
CA LEU A 31 -5.25 -0.09 -10.25
C LEU A 31 -5.93 1.27 -10.09
N GLY A 32 -5.27 2.38 -10.45
CA GLY A 32 -5.75 3.73 -10.13
C GLY A 32 -5.90 3.97 -8.61
N ALA A 33 -5.09 3.28 -7.81
CA ALA A 33 -5.10 3.38 -6.35
C ALA A 33 -4.06 4.40 -5.85
N VAL A 34 -4.13 4.71 -4.56
CA VAL A 34 -3.14 5.57 -3.91
C VAL A 34 -2.06 4.69 -3.28
N PHE A 35 -0.80 4.93 -3.63
CA PHE A 35 0.34 4.31 -2.95
C PHE A 35 0.56 4.97 -1.58
N ILE A 36 0.73 4.15 -0.54
CA ILE A 36 1.02 4.59 0.83
C ILE A 36 2.24 3.80 1.33
N GLU A 37 3.29 4.51 1.71
CA GLU A 37 4.48 3.91 2.33
C GLU A 37 4.15 3.53 3.79
N GLY A 38 4.11 2.22 4.07
CA GLY A 38 3.73 1.68 5.38
C GLY A 38 4.72 1.99 6.51
N ASP A 39 6.00 2.12 6.17
CA ASP A 39 7.08 2.38 7.14
C ASP A 39 7.25 3.87 7.47
N ARG A 40 6.42 4.75 6.91
CA ARG A 40 6.56 6.21 7.00
C ARG A 40 6.18 6.81 8.38
N LEU A 41 5.65 5.99 9.29
CA LEU A 41 5.26 6.38 10.65
C LEU A 41 6.25 5.88 11.73
N HIS A 42 7.46 5.48 11.35
CA HIS A 42 8.55 5.20 12.29
C HIS A 42 9.17 6.47 12.88
#